data_AF-D6BGW4-F1
#
_entry.id   AF-D6BGW4-F1
#
_cell.length_a   1.000
_cell.length_b   1.000
_cell.length_c   1.000
_cell.angle_alpha   90.00
_cell.angle_beta   90.00
_cell.angle_gamma   90.00
#
_symmetry.space_group_name_H-M   'P 1'
#
loop_
_entity.id
_entity.type
_entity.pdbx_description
1 polymer ?
#
loop_
_entity_poly.entity_id
_entity_poly.type
_entity_poly.pdbx_seq_one_letter_code
_entity_poly.pdbx_strand_id
1 'polypeptide(L)'
;MKKYDKVHSYKLYQKVKSNKILSSQEIYLKLALLHDSGKGKAGLFRRIKKVLIGDKILEKHPEIAFEKLKNINFELAELCLRHHNKDVNEKMKIFQELDDK
;
A
#
# COMPACT_ATOMS: atom_id res chain seq x y z
N MET A 1 -5.90 8.33 4.41
CA MET A 1 -4.47 8.53 4.71
C MET A 1 -4.29 9.74 5.60
N LYS A 2 -3.68 9.54 6.76
CA LYS A 2 -3.13 10.61 7.59
C LYS A 2 -1.84 11.17 7.00
N LYS A 3 -1.32 12.25 7.60
CA LYS A 3 0.00 12.80 7.28
C LYS A 3 1.10 11.74 7.36
N TYR A 4 1.07 10.86 8.37
CA TYR A 4 2.01 9.74 8.50
C TYR A 4 1.97 8.82 7.28
N ASP A 5 0.78 8.30 6.91
CA ASP A 5 0.61 7.40 5.76
C ASP A 5 1.08 8.08 4.46
N LYS A 6 0.80 9.38 4.28
CA LYS A 6 1.28 10.15 3.12
C LYS A 6 2.81 10.23 3.06
N VAL A 7 3.47 10.48 4.20
CA VAL A 7 4.94 10.51 4.28
C VAL A 7 5.52 9.14 4.00
N HIS A 8 4.91 8.08 4.53
CA HIS A 8 5.30 6.69 4.27
C HIS A 8 5.20 6.36 2.77
N SER A 9 4.04 6.59 2.15
CA SER A 9 3.84 6.36 0.71
C SER A 9 4.79 7.20 -0.16
N TYR A 10 5.09 8.44 0.24
CA TYR A 10 6.07 9.27 -0.48
C TYR A 10 7.50 8.72 -0.37
N LYS A 11 7.92 8.26 0.82
CA LYS A 11 9.22 7.61 0.99
C LYS A 11 9.32 6.32 0.17
N LEU A 12 8.27 5.50 0.18
CA LEU A 12 8.19 4.32 -0.68
C LEU A 12 8.29 4.69 -2.16
N TYR A 13 7.57 5.72 -2.60
CA TYR A 13 7.66 6.23 -3.96
C TYR A 13 9.11 6.57 -4.36
N GLN A 14 9.87 7.24 -3.47
CA GLN A 14 11.29 7.53 -3.76
C GLN A 14 12.13 6.25 -3.89
N LYS A 15 11.87 5.24 -3.06
CA LYS A 15 12.54 3.93 -3.14
C LYS A 15 12.21 3.21 -4.45
N VAL A 16 10.94 3.16 -4.83
CA VAL A 16 10.47 2.56 -6.10
C VAL A 16 11.06 3.30 -7.30
N LYS A 17 11.08 4.65 -7.25
CA LYS A 17 11.70 5.50 -8.28
C LYS A 17 13.20 5.28 -8.43
N SER A 18 13.87 4.85 -7.37
CA SER A 18 15.31 4.55 -7.38
C SER A 18 15.63 3.08 -7.67
N ASN A 19 14.60 2.21 -7.74
CA ASN A 19 14.77 0.78 -7.98
C ASN A 19 15.02 0.50 -9.47
N LYS A 20 16.02 -0.34 -9.78
CA LYS A 20 16.44 -0.66 -11.16
C LYS A 20 15.34 -1.30 -12.01
N ILE A 21 14.40 -2.03 -11.40
CA ILE A 21 13.36 -2.79 -12.08
C ILE A 21 12.03 -2.02 -12.09
N LEU A 22 11.63 -1.45 -10.95
CA LEU A 22 10.32 -0.83 -10.79
C LEU A 22 10.26 0.65 -11.22
N SER A 23 11.39 1.35 -11.32
CA SER A 23 11.42 2.79 -11.63
C SER A 23 10.83 3.13 -13.00
N SER A 24 10.91 2.22 -13.98
CA SER A 24 10.34 2.37 -15.31
C SER A 24 8.86 1.96 -15.39
N GLN A 25 8.30 1.41 -14.31
CA GLN A 25 6.94 0.88 -14.26
C GLN A 25 6.03 1.91 -13.59
N GLU A 26 5.34 2.74 -14.39
CA GLU A 26 4.48 3.81 -13.89
C GLU A 26 3.42 3.31 -12.89
N ILE A 27 2.89 2.10 -13.11
CA ILE A 27 1.89 1.49 -12.23
C ILE A 27 2.43 1.25 -10.81
N TYR A 28 3.72 0.89 -10.65
CA TYR A 28 4.34 0.69 -9.33
C TYR A 28 4.65 2.02 -8.63
N LEU A 29 4.94 3.08 -9.40
CA LEU A 29 5.05 4.43 -8.85
C LEU A 29 3.69 4.91 -8.31
N LYS A 30 2.60 4.65 -9.04
CA LYS A 30 1.22 4.93 -8.59
C LYS A 30 0.85 4.08 -7.37
N LEU A 31 1.19 2.79 -7.39
CA LEU A 31 0.97 1.88 -6.27
C LEU A 31 1.68 2.37 -4.99
N ALA A 32 2.93 2.82 -5.11
CA ALA A 32 3.68 3.35 -3.97
C ALA A 32 2.94 4.50 -3.26
N LEU A 33 2.29 5.37 -4.04
CA LEU A 33 1.54 6.51 -3.52
C LEU A 33 0.17 6.15 -2.95
N LEU A 34 -0.44 5.05 -3.42
CA LEU A 34 -1.88 4.79 -3.24
C LEU A 34 -2.23 3.46 -2.54
N HIS A 35 -1.28 2.54 -2.37
CA HIS A 35 -1.52 1.22 -1.74
C HIS A 35 -2.22 1.34 -0.38
N ASP A 36 -1.88 2.39 0.38
CA ASP A 36 -2.41 2.69 1.71
C ASP A 36 -3.63 3.62 1.74
N SER A 37 -4.19 3.96 0.58
CA SER A 37 -5.34 4.88 0.47
C SER A 37 -6.59 4.42 1.24
N GLY A 38 -6.68 3.11 1.53
CA GLY A 38 -7.71 2.50 2.36
C GLY A 38 -7.60 2.75 3.86
N LYS A 39 -6.43 3.12 4.41
CA LYS A 39 -6.20 3.23 5.87
C LYS A 39 -7.02 4.33 6.57
N GLY A 40 -7.69 5.24 5.85
CA GLY A 40 -8.58 6.24 6.47
C GLY A 40 -7.85 7.27 7.35
N LYS A 41 -8.48 7.74 8.45
CA LYS A 41 -7.91 8.72 9.42
C LYS A 41 -7.57 8.10 10.78
N ALA A 42 -7.10 6.85 10.87
CA ALA A 42 -6.80 6.25 12.18
C ALA A 42 -5.36 5.74 12.24
N GLY A 43 -4.57 6.28 13.18
CA GLY A 43 -3.10 6.21 13.15
C GLY A 43 -2.41 5.91 14.49
N LEU A 44 -2.87 6.48 15.62
CA LEU A 44 -2.21 6.28 16.93
C LEU A 44 -3.01 5.31 17.83
N PHE A 45 -4.31 5.55 18.01
CA PHE A 45 -5.23 4.67 18.75
C PHE A 45 -5.29 3.22 18.20
N ARG A 46 -4.87 2.99 16.95
CA ARG A 46 -4.85 1.69 16.27
C ARG A 46 -3.70 0.76 16.68
N ARG A 47 -2.50 1.31 16.97
CA ARG A 47 -1.38 0.48 17.47
C ARG A 47 -1.69 -0.13 18.85
N ILE A 48 -2.40 0.60 19.69
CA ILE A 48 -2.84 0.14 21.02
C ILE A 48 -3.94 -0.93 20.88
N LYS A 49 -4.89 -0.77 19.94
CA LYS A 49 -5.98 -1.74 19.72
C LYS A 49 -5.52 -3.05 19.06
N LYS A 50 -4.45 -3.02 18.23
CA LYS A 50 -3.81 -4.20 17.64
C LYS A 50 -3.36 -5.22 18.70
N VAL A 51 -2.81 -4.75 19.82
CA VAL A 51 -2.34 -5.60 20.93
C VAL A 51 -3.50 -6.21 21.71
N LEU A 52 -4.67 -5.57 21.74
CA LEU A 52 -5.80 -5.96 22.59
C LEU A 52 -6.88 -6.80 21.90
N ILE A 53 -7.24 -6.53 20.63
CA ILE A 53 -8.47 -7.10 20.01
C ILE A 53 -8.29 -7.51 18.53
N GLY A 54 -7.16 -7.21 17.90
CA GLY A 54 -7.00 -7.38 16.45
C GLY A 54 -7.75 -6.29 15.66
N ASP A 55 -7.04 -5.59 14.78
CA ASP A 55 -7.51 -4.33 14.21
C ASP A 55 -8.13 -4.55 12.81
N LYS A 56 -9.40 -4.97 12.76
CA LYS A 56 -10.16 -5.34 11.55
C LYS A 56 -10.11 -4.32 10.39
N ILE A 57 -9.83 -3.04 10.67
CA ILE A 57 -9.73 -2.00 9.63
C ILE A 57 -8.31 -1.93 9.03
N LEU A 58 -7.28 -2.31 9.79
CA LEU A 58 -5.93 -2.45 9.27
C LEU A 58 -5.86 -3.65 8.33
N GLU A 59 -6.56 -4.74 8.63
CA GLU A 59 -6.64 -5.90 7.73
C GLU A 59 -7.35 -5.55 6.41
N LYS A 60 -8.41 -4.73 6.48
CA LYS A 60 -9.26 -4.40 5.32
C LYS A 60 -8.80 -3.22 4.44
N HIS A 61 -7.65 -2.62 4.74
CA HIS A 61 -7.20 -1.45 3.96
C HIS A 61 -6.94 -1.76 2.47
N PRO A 62 -6.47 -2.97 2.07
CA PRO A 62 -6.33 -3.31 0.66
C PRO A 62 -7.68 -3.32 -0.07
N GLU A 63 -8.72 -3.90 0.54
CA GLU A 63 -10.08 -3.96 0.00
C GLU A 63 -10.70 -2.56 -0.12
N ILE A 64 -10.49 -1.70 0.89
CA ILE A 64 -10.99 -0.32 0.84
C ILE A 64 -10.25 0.47 -0.25
N ALA A 65 -8.94 0.24 -0.45
CA ALA A 65 -8.19 0.87 -1.53
C ALA A 65 -8.67 0.38 -2.91
N PHE A 66 -8.94 -0.92 -3.05
CA PHE A 66 -9.52 -1.50 -4.25
C PHE A 66 -10.86 -0.85 -4.61
N GLU A 67 -11.81 -0.81 -3.66
CA GLU A 67 -13.14 -0.25 -3.89
C GLU A 67 -13.10 1.23 -4.33
N LYS A 68 -12.13 2.00 -3.83
CA LYS A 68 -11.94 3.40 -4.24
C LYS A 68 -11.42 3.56 -5.67
N LEU A 69 -10.58 2.62 -6.12
CA LEU A 69 -9.81 2.76 -7.35
C LEU A 69 -10.37 1.93 -8.51
N LYS A 70 -11.16 0.88 -8.25
CA LYS A 70 -11.59 -0.10 -9.28
C LYS A 70 -12.30 0.53 -10.48
N ASN A 71 -13.04 1.61 -10.27
CA ASN A 71 -13.78 2.32 -11.32
C ASN A 71 -12.95 3.44 -11.98
N ILE A 72 -11.73 3.71 -11.50
CA ILE A 72 -10.82 4.75 -12.01
C ILE A 72 -9.64 4.10 -12.75
N ASN A 73 -9.02 3.11 -12.11
CA ASN A 73 -7.94 2.30 -12.66
C ASN A 73 -7.98 0.91 -12.00
N PHE A 74 -8.53 -0.06 -12.72
CA PHE A 74 -8.74 -1.42 -12.21
C PHE A 74 -7.43 -2.15 -11.90
N GLU A 75 -6.42 -2.04 -12.78
CA GLU A 75 -5.11 -2.67 -12.58
C GLU A 75 -4.45 -2.18 -11.28
N LEU A 76 -4.45 -0.86 -11.06
CA LEU A 76 -3.93 -0.27 -9.84
C LEU A 76 -4.74 -0.71 -8.60
N ALA A 77 -6.06 -0.83 -8.73
CA ALA A 77 -6.92 -1.30 -7.67
C ALA A 77 -6.57 -2.74 -7.28
N GLU A 78 -6.38 -3.65 -8.24
CA GLU A 78 -5.97 -5.03 -7.98
C GLU A 78 -4.60 -5.13 -7.32
N LEU A 79 -3.65 -4.29 -7.73
CA LEU A 79 -2.35 -4.22 -7.07
C LEU A 79 -2.48 -3.74 -5.62
N CYS A 80 -3.31 -2.73 -5.36
CA CYS A 80 -3.63 -2.30 -3.99
C CYS A 80 -4.29 -3.43 -3.19
N LEU A 81 -5.13 -4.27 -3.80
CA LEU A 81 -5.77 -5.38 -3.11
C LEU A 81 -4.76 -6.46 -2.69
N ARG A 82 -3.77 -6.73 -3.54
CA ARG A 82 -2.88 -7.89 -3.42
C ARG A 82 -1.51 -7.58 -2.81
N HIS A 83 -1.20 -6.33 -2.50
CA HIS A 83 0.16 -5.96 -2.06
C HIS A 83 0.62 -6.58 -0.73
N HIS A 84 -0.25 -7.21 0.07
CA HIS A 84 0.13 -8.01 1.24
C HIS A 84 0.11 -9.53 1.01
N ASN A 85 -0.22 -9.99 -0.20
CA ASN A 85 -0.28 -11.42 -0.51
C ASN A 85 1.13 -12.03 -0.53
N LYS A 86 1.25 -13.27 -0.02
CA LYS A 86 2.53 -14.00 0.00
C LYS A 86 2.92 -14.57 -1.36
N ASP A 87 1.93 -15.06 -2.11
CA ASP A 87 2.14 -15.65 -3.44
C ASP A 87 1.87 -14.60 -4.52
N VAL A 88 2.93 -13.95 -4.97
CA VAL A 88 2.90 -12.84 -5.93
C VAL A 88 4.09 -12.92 -6.88
N ASN A 89 4.00 -12.19 -8.00
CA ASN A 89 5.09 -12.12 -8.97
C ASN A 89 6.32 -11.36 -8.43
N GLU A 90 7.44 -11.49 -9.14
CA GLU A 90 8.73 -10.91 -8.73
C GLU A 90 8.69 -9.40 -8.52
N LYS A 91 7.99 -8.66 -9.39
CA LYS A 91 7.88 -7.20 -9.25
C LYS A 91 7.12 -6.79 -7.98
N MET A 92 6.09 -7.54 -7.61
CA MET A 92 5.37 -7.31 -6.35
C MET A 92 6.20 -7.68 -5.12
N LYS A 93 7.00 -8.76 -5.19
CA LYS A 93 7.95 -9.08 -4.11
C LYS A 93 8.94 -7.94 -3.87
N ILE A 94 9.52 -7.40 -4.94
CA ILE A 94 10.42 -6.24 -4.84
C ILE A 94 9.68 -5.04 -4.22
N PHE A 95 8.43 -4.79 -4.61
CA PHE A 95 7.64 -3.71 -4.04
C PHE A 95 7.42 -3.89 -2.53
N GLN A 96 7.04 -5.09 -2.10
CA GLN A 96 6.86 -5.46 -0.69
C GLN A 96 8.15 -5.27 0.11
N GLU A 97 9.28 -5.72 -0.41
CA GLU A 97 10.59 -5.54 0.25
C GLU A 97 10.98 -4.07 0.41
N LEU A 98 10.57 -3.19 -0.51
CA LEU A 98 10.83 -1.75 -0.39
C LEU A 98 9.90 -1.06 0.61
N ASP A 99 8.67 -1.57 0.74
CA ASP A 99 7.63 -1.10 1.66
C ASP A 99 7.92 -1.48 3.12
N ASP A 100 8.46 -2.68 3.33
CA ASP A 100 8.88 -3.16 4.65
C ASP A 100 10.11 -2.43 5.22
N LYS A 101 10.96 -1.87 4.35
CA LYS A 101 12.16 -1.09 4.72
C LYS A 101 11.82 0.33 5.17
#